data_AF-A0A2V3PMN9-F1
#
_entry.id   AF-A0A2V3PMN9-F1
#
_cell.length_a   1.000
_cell.length_b   1.000
_cell.length_c   1.000
_cell.angle_alpha   90.00
_cell.angle_beta   90.00
_cell.angle_gamma   90.00
#
_symmetry.space_group_name_H-M   'P 1'
#
loop_
_entity.id
_entity.type
_entity.pdbx_description
1 polymer ?
#
loop_
_entity_poly.entity_id
_entity_poly.type
_entity_poly.pdbx_seq_one_letter_code
_entity_poly.pdbx_strand_id
1 'polypeptide(L)'
;MPTFKAVVRSKRADGLFLVYIRVIHNRKTDYIKTDRYVHQGNIRKGEIADQLVLNQCAYKIKTYYDKLNKEDIEDWTAKQIVEFLTKGNEKIPFYPFCEQFIAKMINNNRERTTKNYTTALNSFRVFY
;
A
#
# COMPACT_ATOMS: atom_id res chain seq x y z
N MET A 1 -6.62 -1.32 -17.80
CA MET A 1 -7.12 -1.21 -16.41
C MET A 1 -7.05 -2.57 -15.70
N PRO A 2 -6.39 -2.68 -14.53
CA PRO A 2 -6.39 -3.90 -13.72
C PRO A 2 -7.78 -4.21 -13.14
N THR A 3 -8.04 -5.50 -12.88
CA THR A 3 -9.27 -5.95 -12.24
C THR A 3 -8.99 -6.58 -10.88
N PHE A 4 -9.87 -6.30 -9.92
CA PHE A 4 -9.75 -6.76 -8.54
C PHE A 4 -10.95 -7.62 -8.15
N LYS A 5 -10.71 -8.75 -7.45
CA LYS A 5 -11.79 -9.57 -6.88
C LYS A 5 -11.37 -10.15 -5.53
N ALA A 6 -12.24 -10.06 -4.52
CA ALA A 6 -12.04 -10.75 -3.25
C ALA A 6 -12.23 -12.26 -3.44
N VAL A 7 -11.26 -13.05 -3.01
CA VAL A 7 -11.24 -14.52 -3.15
C VAL A 7 -10.67 -15.17 -1.90
N VAL A 8 -11.08 -16.41 -1.65
CA VAL A 8 -10.49 -17.29 -0.65
C VAL A 8 -9.58 -18.31 -1.33
N ARG A 9 -8.56 -18.80 -0.62
CA ARG A 9 -7.68 -19.87 -1.09
C ARG A 9 -7.71 -21.04 -0.09
N SER A 10 -6.60 -21.27 0.60
CA SER A 10 -6.44 -22.43 1.48
C SER A 10 -7.15 -22.25 2.82
N LYS A 11 -7.76 -23.34 3.29
CA LYS A 11 -8.34 -23.46 4.63
C LYS A 11 -7.21 -23.56 5.66
N ARG A 12 -7.33 -22.80 6.75
CA ARG A 12 -6.44 -22.93 7.92
C ARG A 12 -6.91 -24.09 8.81
N ALA A 13 -6.02 -24.65 9.63
CA ALA A 13 -6.34 -25.70 10.61
C ALA A 13 -7.58 -25.36 11.47
N ASP A 14 -7.75 -24.08 11.83
CA ASP A 14 -8.82 -23.58 12.70
C ASP A 14 -10.20 -23.47 12.00
N GLY A 15 -10.32 -23.89 10.74
CA GLY A 15 -11.58 -23.81 9.98
C GLY A 15 -11.88 -22.45 9.33
N LEU A 16 -10.98 -21.48 9.49
CA LEU A 16 -11.05 -20.15 8.89
C LEU A 16 -10.35 -20.11 7.51
N PHE A 17 -10.87 -19.29 6.62
CA PHE A 17 -10.28 -18.98 5.32
C PHE A 17 -9.74 -17.57 5.32
N LEU A 18 -8.48 -17.41 4.94
CA LEU A 18 -7.89 -16.09 4.73
C LEU A 18 -8.36 -15.51 3.40
N VAL A 19 -8.77 -14.24 3.42
CA VAL A 19 -9.23 -13.52 2.22
C VAL A 19 -8.06 -12.83 1.53
N TYR A 20 -8.04 -12.94 0.21
CA TYR A 20 -7.10 -12.26 -0.68
C TYR A 20 -7.89 -11.37 -1.63
N ILE A 21 -7.26 -10.27 -2.07
CA ILE A 21 -7.72 -9.53 -3.23
C ILE A 21 -6.87 -9.99 -4.41
N ARG A 22 -7.49 -10.71 -5.34
CA ARG A 22 -6.87 -11.10 -6.61
C ARG A 22 -6.77 -9.89 -7.52
N VAL A 23 -5.58 -9.67 -8.07
CA VAL A 23 -5.26 -8.63 -9.05
C VAL A 23 -5.01 -9.31 -10.39
N ILE A 24 -5.72 -8.91 -11.44
CA ILE A 24 -5.44 -9.37 -12.81
C ILE A 24 -5.11 -8.16 -13.66
N HIS A 25 -3.93 -8.20 -14.28
CA HIS A 25 -3.45 -7.15 -15.17
C HIS A 25 -2.53 -7.77 -16.24
N ASN A 26 -2.68 -7.33 -17.49
CA ASN A 26 -1.90 -7.85 -18.62
C ASN A 26 -1.88 -9.39 -18.69
N ARG A 27 -3.06 -10.01 -18.50
CA ARG A 27 -3.31 -11.47 -18.44
C ARG A 27 -2.53 -12.24 -17.35
N LYS A 28 -1.79 -11.55 -16.49
CA LYS A 28 -1.10 -12.11 -15.33
C LYS A 28 -1.93 -11.88 -14.07
N THR A 29 -1.82 -12.82 -13.14
CA THR A 29 -2.59 -12.82 -11.89
C THR A 29 -1.63 -12.72 -10.71
N ASP A 30 -1.95 -11.86 -9.75
CA ASP A 30 -1.25 -11.76 -8.47
C ASP A 30 -2.26 -11.53 -7.32
N TYR A 31 -1.81 -11.53 -6.07
CA TYR A 31 -2.67 -11.52 -4.89
C TYR A 31 -2.16 -10.58 -3.80
N ILE A 32 -3.07 -9.76 -3.29
CA ILE A 32 -2.84 -8.93 -2.11
C ILE A 32 -3.45 -9.66 -0.91
N LYS A 33 -2.61 -9.96 0.09
CA LYS A 33 -3.06 -10.55 1.36
C LYS A 33 -3.85 -9.50 2.15
N THR A 34 -5.03 -9.88 2.64
CA THR A 34 -5.80 -9.01 3.54
C THR A 34 -5.70 -9.47 5.00
N ASP A 35 -6.22 -8.66 5.90
CA ASP A 35 -6.39 -8.93 7.34
C ASP A 35 -7.75 -9.58 7.65
N ARG A 36 -8.51 -10.00 6.63
CA ARG A 36 -9.87 -10.53 6.79
C ARG A 36 -9.90 -12.04 6.67
N TYR A 37 -10.79 -12.63 7.47
CA TYR A 37 -11.05 -14.06 7.52
C TYR A 37 -12.54 -14.32 7.35
N VAL A 38 -12.86 -15.48 6.77
CA VAL A 38 -14.24 -15.92 6.54
C VAL A 38 -14.37 -17.35 7.06
N HIS A 39 -15.48 -17.63 7.76
CA HIS A 39 -15.83 -18.99 8.18
C HIS A 39 -16.32 -19.82 7.00
N GLN A 40 -16.12 -21.14 7.06
CA GLN A 40 -16.58 -22.07 6.02
C GLN A 40 -18.08 -21.94 5.70
N GLY A 41 -18.93 -21.67 6.71
CA GLY A 41 -20.38 -21.48 6.51
C GLY A 41 -20.74 -20.26 5.66
N ASN A 42 -19.85 -19.27 5.59
CA ASN A 42 -20.03 -18.04 4.80
C ASN A 42 -19.31 -18.13 3.44
N ILE A 43 -19.02 -19.34 2.96
CA ILE A 43 -18.45 -19.59 1.62
C ILE A 43 -19.44 -20.44 0.84
N ARG A 44 -19.83 -19.96 -0.35
CA ARG A 44 -20.74 -20.67 -1.26
C ARG A 44 -20.03 -20.90 -2.59
N LYS A 45 -19.90 -22.17 -2.99
CA LYS A 45 -19.23 -22.56 -4.26
C LYS A 45 -17.83 -21.94 -4.44
N GLY A 46 -17.09 -21.75 -3.34
CA GLY A 46 -15.75 -21.13 -3.36
C GLY A 46 -15.74 -19.60 -3.41
N GLU A 47 -16.91 -18.95 -3.38
CA GLU A 47 -17.04 -17.50 -3.28
C GLU A 47 -17.43 -17.07 -1.87
N ILE A 48 -16.99 -15.86 -1.48
CA ILE A 48 -17.32 -15.26 -0.19
C ILE A 48 -18.78 -14.82 -0.25
N ALA A 49 -19.61 -15.35 0.64
CA ALA A 49 -21.01 -14.96 0.80
C ALA A 49 -21.21 -13.97 1.97
N ASP A 50 -20.16 -13.73 2.77
CA ASP A 50 -20.17 -12.79 3.88
C ASP A 50 -20.21 -11.32 3.38
N GLN A 51 -21.37 -10.67 3.50
CA GLN A 51 -21.55 -9.30 3.01
C GLN A 51 -20.65 -8.28 3.71
N LEU A 52 -20.38 -8.45 5.01
CA LEU A 52 -19.52 -7.52 5.75
C LEU A 52 -18.09 -7.56 5.21
N VAL A 53 -17.56 -8.76 5.00
CA VAL A 53 -16.22 -8.94 4.42
C VAL A 53 -16.17 -8.41 2.98
N LEU A 54 -17.20 -8.68 2.18
CA LEU A 54 -17.29 -8.15 0.81
C LEU A 54 -17.28 -6.62 0.78
N ASN A 55 -18.07 -5.95 1.64
CA ASN A 55 -18.12 -4.50 1.71
C ASN A 55 -16.76 -3.89 2.11
N GLN A 56 -16.07 -4.51 3.08
CA GLN A 56 -14.74 -4.06 3.50
C GLN A 56 -13.69 -4.25 2.40
N CYS A 57 -13.74 -5.38 1.69
CA CYS A 57 -12.89 -5.61 0.52
C CYS A 57 -13.20 -4.62 -0.61
N ALA A 58 -14.48 -4.32 -0.86
CA ALA A 58 -14.90 -3.34 -1.86
C ALA A 58 -14.37 -1.94 -1.54
N TYR A 59 -14.41 -1.51 -0.27
CA TYR A 59 -13.81 -0.26 0.16
C TYR A 59 -12.30 -0.21 -0.11
N LYS A 60 -11.56 -1.28 0.21
CA LYS A 60 -10.12 -1.37 -0.11
C LYS A 60 -9.85 -1.36 -1.62
N ILE A 61 -10.67 -2.03 -2.41
CA ILE A 61 -10.55 -2.03 -3.87
C ILE A 61 -10.76 -0.63 -4.43
N LYS A 62 -11.71 0.13 -3.89
CA LYS A 62 -11.92 1.53 -4.28
C LYS A 62 -10.67 2.37 -4.04
N THR A 63 -10.04 2.25 -2.86
CA THR A 63 -8.81 3.01 -2.58
C THR A 63 -7.63 2.59 -3.47
N TYR A 64 -7.58 1.35 -3.94
CA TYR A 64 -6.60 0.91 -4.93
C TYR A 64 -6.83 1.55 -6.30
N TYR A 65 -8.08 1.63 -6.77
CA TYR A 65 -8.39 2.35 -8.01
C TYR A 65 -8.03 3.83 -7.90
N ASP A 66 -8.36 4.50 -6.78
CA ASP A 66 -8.04 5.90 -6.57
C ASP A 66 -6.53 6.19 -6.59
N LYS A 67 -5.70 5.22 -6.16
CA LYS A 67 -4.24 5.31 -6.26
C LYS A 67 -3.75 5.08 -7.68
N LEU A 68 -4.23 4.04 -8.34
CA LEU A 68 -3.78 3.65 -9.68
C LEU A 68 -4.18 4.64 -10.75
N ASN A 69 -5.32 5.33 -10.60
CA ASN A 69 -5.77 6.37 -11.52
C ASN A 69 -4.85 7.60 -11.57
N LYS A 70 -3.87 7.71 -10.65
CA LYS A 70 -2.91 8.83 -10.61
C LYS A 70 -1.60 8.54 -11.35
N GLU A 71 -1.39 7.29 -11.76
CA GLU A 71 -0.16 6.83 -12.38
C GLU A 71 -0.46 6.24 -13.76
N ASP A 72 0.54 6.26 -14.64
CA ASP A 72 0.48 5.51 -15.90
C ASP A 72 0.93 4.06 -15.65
N ILE A 73 0.01 3.12 -15.86
CA ILE A 73 0.16 1.72 -15.47
C ILE A 73 0.03 0.75 -16.66
N GLU A 74 0.01 1.22 -17.90
CA GLU A 74 -0.24 0.38 -19.08
C GLU A 74 0.76 -0.78 -19.20
N ASP A 75 2.05 -0.48 -19.02
CA ASP A 75 3.15 -1.44 -19.15
C ASP A 75 3.48 -2.21 -17.87
N TRP A 76 2.72 -1.99 -16.79
CA TRP A 76 3.05 -2.62 -15.52
C TRP A 76 2.73 -4.11 -15.54
N THR A 77 3.42 -4.85 -14.68
CA THR A 77 3.08 -6.23 -14.35
C THR A 77 2.12 -6.27 -13.16
N ALA A 78 1.33 -7.35 -13.05
CA ALA A 78 0.48 -7.56 -11.87
C ALA A 78 1.26 -7.47 -10.55
N LYS A 79 2.51 -7.95 -10.54
CA LYS A 79 3.42 -7.86 -9.39
C LYS A 79 3.81 -6.42 -9.05
N GLN A 80 4.16 -5.60 -10.05
CA GLN A 80 4.46 -4.17 -9.83
C GLN A 80 3.25 -3.43 -9.28
N ILE A 81 2.04 -3.73 -9.76
CA ILE A 81 0.80 -3.17 -9.21
C ILE A 81 0.63 -3.58 -7.74
N VAL A 82 0.80 -4.87 -7.42
CA VAL A 82 0.72 -5.35 -6.03
C VAL A 82 1.75 -4.64 -5.15
N GLU A 83 2.99 -4.53 -5.62
CA GLU A 83 4.06 -3.88 -4.89
C GLU A 83 3.77 -2.39 -4.67
N PHE A 84 3.29 -1.67 -5.68
CA PHE A 84 2.89 -0.26 -5.57
C PHE A 84 1.74 -0.05 -4.58
N LEU A 85 0.73 -0.92 -4.62
CA LEU A 85 -0.42 -0.84 -3.72
C LEU A 85 -0.09 -1.23 -2.27
N THR A 86 0.89 -2.12 -2.09
CA THR A 86 1.30 -2.68 -0.79
C THR A 86 2.48 -1.93 -0.17
N LYS A 87 3.32 -1.29 -0.99
CA LYS A 87 4.20 -0.21 -0.55
C LYS A 87 3.28 0.78 0.13
N GLY A 88 3.35 0.79 1.46
CA GLY A 88 2.64 1.78 2.23
C GLY A 88 3.05 3.17 1.73
N ASN A 89 2.40 4.19 2.25
CA ASN A 89 3.18 5.40 2.45
C ASN A 89 4.34 4.96 3.35
N GLU A 90 5.47 4.56 2.78
CA GLU A 90 6.73 4.52 3.50
C GLU A 90 6.78 5.90 4.09
N LYS A 91 6.49 5.96 5.40
CA LYS A 91 6.53 7.21 6.12
C LYS A 91 7.99 7.55 6.09
N ILE A 92 8.38 8.34 5.10
CA ILE A 92 9.72 8.87 5.00
C ILE A 92 9.93 9.57 6.34
N PRO A 93 10.81 9.05 7.20
CA PRO A 93 10.96 9.59 8.53
C PRO A 93 11.45 11.02 8.36
N PHE A 94 10.65 11.97 8.85
CA PHE A 94 10.81 13.40 8.56
C PHE A 94 12.22 13.89 8.91
N TYR A 95 12.72 13.52 10.09
CA TYR A 95 14.04 13.92 10.56
C TYR A 95 15.18 13.42 9.65
N PRO A 96 15.34 12.10 9.38
CA PRO A 96 16.33 11.61 8.42
C PRO A 96 16.23 12.25 7.04
N PHE A 97 15.02 12.53 6.55
CA PHE A 97 14.83 13.21 5.26
C PHE A 97 15.37 14.64 5.28
N CYS A 98 15.05 15.41 6.32
CA CYS A 98 15.55 16.77 6.47
C CYS A 98 17.09 16.81 6.60
N GLU A 99 17.69 15.85 7.32
CA GLU A 99 19.14 15.73 7.43
C GLU A 99 19.80 15.44 6.07
N GLN A 100 19.26 14.49 5.31
CA GLN A 100 19.74 14.19 3.96
C GLN A 100 19.59 15.38 3.02
N PHE A 101 18.49 16.12 3.12
CA PHE A 101 18.26 17.32 2.32
C PHE A 101 19.28 18.42 2.64
N ILE A 102 19.58 18.64 3.92
CA ILE A 102 20.62 19.55 4.38
C ILE A 102 22.00 19.12 3.85
N ALA A 103 22.35 17.84 3.96
CA ALA A 103 23.63 17.32 3.46
C ALA A 103 23.79 17.55 1.94
N LYS A 104 22.73 17.34 1.15
CA LYS A 104 22.73 17.66 -0.28
C LYS A 104 22.94 19.16 -0.56
N MET A 105 22.40 20.05 0.26
CA MET A 105 22.61 21.50 0.10
C MET A 105 24.05 21.92 0.40
N ILE A 106 24.70 21.28 1.37
CA ILE A 106 26.13 21.48 1.65
C ILE A 106 26.96 21.09 0.42
N ASN A 107 26.70 19.92 -0.15
CA ASN A 107 27.40 19.44 -1.35
C ASN A 107 27.19 20.36 -2.58
N ASN A 108 26.10 21.12 -2.61
CA ASN A 108 25.80 22.11 -3.64
C ASN A 108 26.32 23.52 -3.31
N ASN A 109 27.23 23.67 -2.33
CA ASN A 109 27.83 24.93 -1.89
C ASN A 109 26.81 25.99 -1.43
N ARG A 110 25.67 25.59 -0.86
CA ARG A 110 24.62 26.49 -0.35
C ARG A 110 24.71 26.75 1.17
N GLU A 111 25.92 27.03 1.66
CA GLU A 111 26.23 27.04 3.10
C GLU A 111 25.37 28.00 3.94
N ARG A 112 25.10 29.22 3.43
CA ARG A 112 24.29 30.22 4.15
C ARG A 112 22.85 29.74 4.35
N THR A 113 22.26 29.17 3.32
CA THR A 113 20.90 28.63 3.34
C THR A 113 20.82 27.40 4.25
N THR A 114 21.84 26.54 4.22
CA THR A 114 21.91 25.36 5.09
C THR A 114 21.81 25.72 6.57
N LYS A 115 22.51 26.76 7.05
CA LYS A 115 22.48 27.16 8.46
C LYS A 115 21.05 27.47 8.95
N ASN A 116 20.24 28.13 8.12
CA ASN A 116 18.85 28.43 8.47
C ASN A 116 17.99 27.16 8.59
N TYR A 117 18.16 26.21 7.67
CA TYR A 117 17.44 24.94 7.71
C TYR A 117 17.86 24.08 8.90
N THR A 118 19.14 24.05 9.26
CA THR A 118 19.62 23.35 10.44
C THR A 118 19.02 23.93 11.72
N THR A 119 19.00 25.27 11.84
CA THR A 119 18.38 25.94 13.00
C THR A 119 16.89 25.64 13.09
N ALA A 120 16.16 25.70 11.97
CA ALA A 120 14.74 25.36 11.95
C ALA A 120 14.47 23.90 12.35
N LEU A 121 15.27 22.96 11.83
CA LEU A 121 15.16 21.54 12.18
C LEU A 121 15.43 21.28 13.66
N ASN A 122 16.44 21.95 14.24
CA ASN A 122 16.74 21.86 15.67
C ASN A 122 15.61 22.43 16.54
N SER A 123 15.05 23.57 16.15
CA SER A 123 13.88 24.14 16.84
C SER A 123 12.69 23.18 16.80
N PHE A 124 12.46 22.53 15.65
CA PHE A 124 11.38 21.55 15.49
C PHE A 124 11.59 20.32 16.38
N ARG A 125 12.83 19.82 16.50
CA ARG A 125 13.21 18.72 17.41
C ARG A 125 13.02 19.02 18.89
N VAL A 126 13.16 20.28 19.28
CA VAL A 126 12.98 20.69 20.68
C VAL A 126 11.49 20.80 21.03
N PHE A 127 10.66 21.16 20.05
CA PHE A 127 9.22 21.37 20.25
C PHE A 127 8.39 20.07 20.20
N TYR A 128 8.80 19.09 19.39
CA TYR A 128 8.11 17.80 19.19
C TYR A 128 8.96 16.62 19.67
#